data_AF-A0A971T2P2-F1
#
_entry.id   AF-A0A971T2P2-F1
#
_cell.length_a   1.000
_cell.length_b   1.000
_cell.length_c   1.000
_cell.angle_alpha   90.00
_cell.angle_beta   90.00
_cell.angle_gamma   90.00
#
_symmetry.space_group_name_H-M   'P 1'
#
loop_
_entity.id
_entity.type
_entity.pdbx_description
1 polymer ?
#
loop_
_entity_poly.entity_id
_entity_poly.type
_entity_poly.pdbx_seq_one_letter_code
_entity_poly.pdbx_strand_id
1 'polypeptide(L)'
;MKYKGLWVGTAVIIAVIAGCKTPPVVEEPDYERQLPPGKHALRKITDPAMIPDFTFACYNTLDLRRALDHSLSYLSKTSSRHFFPSNGITHDHAVASLRAFGTLLDQGLVGRPLEEAIRAQFDFYMSVGCDDRGTVLYTGYYTPIFDGSMTRTERFRYPLYAQPKDLVKGPQGEILGRQLPGGAIERYPDRRQIDQSGMLQGQEIAWMADPFEVYITHVQGSAKLRLPDGSLKTLGYTATNGHEYQSVGQKMIADGIVPASGLSLKAMIDYFKANPNQIDKYIYHNPRYVFFRTDEGDPRGSLNEPVIPLRSIATDKAIYPRASMTLLQTRLPRPLGGGISRMPYTGFALDQDTGGAIRAPGRCDVYMGVGDEAGRMAGQVYEEGTLYYLFLKPGLSPTLTLATAIR
;
A
#
# COMPACT_ATOMS: atom_id res chain seq x y z
N MET A 1 90.08 13.38 -17.56
CA MET A 1 90.51 14.73 -17.12
C MET A 1 89.37 15.40 -16.37
N LYS A 2 89.67 15.94 -15.17
CA LYS A 2 88.75 16.74 -14.34
C LYS A 2 88.30 17.98 -15.11
N TYR A 3 87.06 18.46 -14.93
CA TYR A 3 86.78 19.83 -14.47
C TYR A 3 85.30 19.98 -14.06
N LYS A 4 85.12 20.70 -12.94
CA LYS A 4 83.88 21.05 -12.26
C LYS A 4 83.06 22.08 -13.07
N GLY A 5 81.75 22.11 -12.85
CA GLY A 5 80.89 23.22 -13.26
C GLY A 5 79.55 23.20 -12.54
N LEU A 6 79.47 23.87 -11.40
CA LEU A 6 78.26 24.16 -10.63
C LEU A 6 77.50 25.29 -11.34
N TRP A 7 76.25 25.07 -11.76
CA TRP A 7 75.34 26.14 -12.18
C TRP A 7 74.11 26.15 -11.28
N VAL A 8 73.98 27.25 -10.55
CA VAL A 8 72.82 27.62 -9.74
C VAL A 8 71.79 28.24 -10.67
N GLY A 9 70.62 27.63 -10.79
CA GLY A 9 69.47 28.17 -11.53
C GLY A 9 68.27 28.32 -10.60
N THR A 10 67.88 29.56 -10.34
CA THR A 10 66.72 29.90 -9.50
C THR A 10 65.43 29.92 -10.34
N ALA A 11 64.53 28.99 -9.98
CA ALA A 11 63.06 28.99 -10.04
C ALA A 11 62.28 29.72 -11.15
N VAL A 12 61.41 28.96 -11.83
CA VAL A 12 59.99 29.32 -12.02
C VAL A 12 59.16 28.05 -11.79
N ILE A 13 58.56 27.92 -10.59
CA ILE A 13 57.51 26.92 -10.34
C ILE A 13 56.19 27.62 -10.62
N ILE A 14 55.53 27.23 -11.72
CA ILE A 14 54.14 27.58 -11.97
C ILE A 14 53.31 26.75 -11.00
N ALA A 15 52.84 27.39 -9.92
CA ALA A 15 51.84 26.80 -9.05
C ALA A 15 50.51 26.74 -9.80
N VAL A 16 50.19 25.58 -10.37
CA VAL A 16 48.83 25.26 -10.82
C VAL A 16 48.00 25.13 -9.55
N ILE A 17 47.21 26.16 -9.25
CA ILE A 17 46.17 26.10 -8.21
C ILE A 17 45.08 25.17 -8.77
N ALA A 18 45.25 23.87 -8.55
CA ALA A 18 44.19 22.90 -8.71
C ALA A 18 43.18 23.15 -7.59
N GLY A 19 42.17 23.97 -7.88
CA GLY A 19 41.02 24.14 -7.00
C GLY A 19 40.38 22.77 -6.76
N CYS A 20 40.53 22.25 -5.55
CA CYS A 20 39.77 21.10 -5.07
C CYS A 20 38.28 21.47 -5.12
N LYS A 21 37.59 21.10 -6.22
CA LYS A 21 36.13 21.06 -6.23
C LYS A 21 35.73 19.93 -5.29
N THR A 22 35.16 20.28 -4.14
CA THR A 22 34.43 19.35 -3.29
C THR A 22 33.45 18.57 -4.18
N PRO A 23 33.41 17.24 -4.11
CA PRO A 23 32.43 16.47 -4.87
C PRO A 23 31.03 17.00 -4.51
N PRO A 24 30.13 17.15 -5.50
CA PRO A 24 28.77 17.59 -5.22
C PRO A 24 28.16 16.61 -4.20
N VAL A 25 27.64 17.16 -3.11
CA VAL A 25 26.86 16.39 -2.14
C VAL A 25 25.66 15.87 -2.93
N VAL A 26 25.60 14.56 -3.13
CA VAL A 26 24.40 13.91 -3.66
C VAL A 26 23.38 13.98 -2.52
N GLU A 27 22.45 14.94 -2.60
CA GLU A 27 21.33 14.97 -1.67
C GLU A 27 20.56 13.66 -1.81
N GLU A 28 20.37 12.97 -0.69
CA GLU A 28 19.54 11.76 -0.67
C GLU A 28 18.10 12.12 -1.06
N PRO A 29 17.41 11.28 -1.85
CA PRO A 29 16.04 11.57 -2.25
C PRO A 29 15.11 11.68 -1.04
N ASP A 30 14.41 12.81 -0.90
CA ASP A 30 13.36 12.97 0.10
C ASP A 30 12.05 12.34 -0.41
N TYR A 31 11.91 11.03 -0.23
CA TYR A 31 10.71 10.32 -0.67
C TYR A 31 9.42 10.76 0.05
N GLU A 32 9.54 11.42 1.21
CA GLU A 32 8.42 11.90 2.01
C GLU A 32 8.04 13.36 1.68
N ARG A 33 8.72 13.97 0.69
CA ARG A 33 8.47 15.33 0.22
C ARG A 33 7.00 15.51 -0.13
N GLN A 34 6.32 16.34 0.66
CA GLN A 34 4.89 16.58 0.54
C GLN A 34 4.56 17.34 -0.74
N LEU A 35 3.39 17.04 -1.32
CA LEU A 35 2.89 17.78 -2.47
C LEU A 35 2.47 19.19 -2.02
N PRO A 36 2.92 20.27 -2.68
CA PRO A 36 2.51 21.62 -2.30
C PRO A 36 0.99 21.81 -2.47
N PRO A 37 0.34 22.64 -1.61
CA PRO A 37 -1.09 22.90 -1.71
C PRO A 37 -1.53 23.34 -3.11
N GLY A 38 -2.63 22.77 -3.61
CA GLY A 38 -3.19 23.09 -4.93
C GLY A 38 -2.44 22.51 -6.13
N LYS A 39 -1.36 21.75 -5.91
CA LYS A 39 -0.68 21.00 -6.98
C LYS A 39 -1.32 19.62 -7.20
N HIS A 40 -1.02 19.03 -8.35
CA HIS A 40 -1.45 17.68 -8.71
C HIS A 40 -0.26 16.73 -8.62
N ALA A 41 -0.49 15.53 -8.09
CA ALA A 41 0.52 14.47 -8.04
C ALA A 41 0.77 13.87 -9.42
N LEU A 42 -0.17 14.06 -10.36
CA LEU A 42 -0.11 13.52 -11.71
C LEU A 42 0.12 14.60 -12.76
N ARG A 43 1.08 14.37 -13.65
CA ARG A 43 1.38 15.19 -14.83
C ARG A 43 1.07 14.39 -16.10
N LYS A 44 0.19 14.91 -16.95
CA LYS A 44 -0.09 14.30 -18.27
C LYS A 44 1.19 14.27 -19.10
N ILE A 45 1.49 13.11 -19.69
CA ILE A 45 2.55 12.96 -20.68
C ILE A 45 2.03 13.47 -22.02
N THR A 46 2.67 14.51 -22.55
CA THR A 46 2.32 15.11 -23.85
C THR A 46 3.21 14.63 -24.98
N ASP A 47 4.45 14.21 -24.67
CA ASP A 47 5.37 13.60 -25.62
C ASP A 47 5.25 12.07 -25.54
N PRO A 48 4.73 11.38 -26.59
CA PRO A 48 4.61 9.93 -26.59
C PRO A 48 5.93 9.18 -26.37
N ALA A 49 7.08 9.79 -26.69
CA ALA A 49 8.40 9.19 -26.45
C ALA A 49 8.72 8.99 -24.95
N MET A 50 8.02 9.71 -24.06
CA MET A 50 8.15 9.57 -22.61
C MET A 50 7.32 8.43 -22.03
N ILE A 51 6.46 7.79 -22.83
CA ILE A 51 5.70 6.60 -22.41
C ILE A 51 6.61 5.38 -22.59
N PRO A 52 6.95 4.62 -21.53
CA PRO A 52 7.88 3.50 -21.62
C PRO A 52 7.34 2.38 -22.51
N ASP A 53 8.20 1.49 -23.00
CA ASP A 53 7.74 0.20 -23.56
C ASP A 53 7.12 -0.64 -22.43
N PHE A 54 5.85 -1.02 -22.61
CA PHE A 54 5.12 -1.85 -21.67
C PHE A 54 4.56 -3.13 -22.31
N THR A 55 5.14 -3.57 -23.43
CA THR A 55 4.79 -4.84 -24.11
C THR A 55 4.75 -6.01 -23.12
N PHE A 56 5.73 -6.09 -22.20
CA PHE A 56 5.81 -7.17 -21.22
C PHE A 56 4.64 -7.16 -20.22
N ALA A 57 4.12 -5.98 -19.86
CA ALA A 57 2.92 -5.89 -19.01
C ALA A 57 1.69 -6.45 -19.74
N CYS A 58 1.64 -6.34 -21.07
CA CYS A 58 0.57 -6.85 -21.91
C CYS A 58 0.61 -8.38 -22.11
N TYR A 59 1.69 -9.07 -21.73
CA TYR A 59 1.72 -10.54 -21.68
C TYR A 59 1.25 -11.10 -20.33
N ASN A 60 1.41 -10.33 -19.26
CA ASN A 60 1.01 -10.72 -17.93
C ASN A 60 -0.25 -9.97 -17.50
N THR A 61 -1.42 -10.45 -17.95
CA THR A 61 -2.74 -9.90 -17.61
C THR A 61 -3.52 -10.78 -16.63
N LEU A 62 -2.92 -11.88 -16.15
CA LEU A 62 -3.54 -12.75 -15.15
C LEU A 62 -3.97 -11.93 -13.92
N ASP A 63 -5.20 -12.17 -13.47
CA ASP A 63 -5.90 -11.47 -12.40
C ASP A 63 -6.15 -9.97 -12.58
N LEU A 64 -5.65 -9.35 -13.65
CA LEU A 64 -5.83 -7.92 -13.90
C LEU A 64 -7.31 -7.58 -14.11
N ARG A 65 -8.05 -8.44 -14.82
CA ARG A 65 -9.49 -8.28 -15.01
C ARG A 65 -10.24 -8.29 -13.67
N ARG A 66 -9.92 -9.25 -12.80
CA ARG A 66 -10.52 -9.37 -11.47
C ARG A 66 -10.21 -8.14 -10.60
N ALA A 67 -8.97 -7.65 -10.62
CA ALA A 67 -8.60 -6.41 -9.91
C ALA A 67 -9.35 -5.18 -10.47
N LEU A 68 -9.55 -5.11 -11.79
CA LEU A 68 -10.33 -4.07 -12.42
C LEU A 68 -11.80 -4.12 -11.99
N ASP A 69 -12.40 -5.31 -11.93
CA ASP A 69 -13.79 -5.48 -11.47
C ASP A 69 -13.97 -5.06 -10.01
N HIS A 70 -12.99 -5.35 -9.13
CA HIS A 70 -12.98 -4.83 -7.75
C HIS A 70 -12.98 -3.30 -7.71
N SER A 71 -12.20 -2.66 -8.58
CA SER A 71 -12.18 -1.19 -8.70
C SER A 71 -13.51 -0.61 -9.20
N LEU A 72 -14.15 -1.26 -10.17
CA LEU A 72 -15.49 -0.90 -10.63
C LEU A 72 -16.56 -1.11 -9.55
N SER A 73 -16.45 -2.18 -8.74
CA SER A 73 -17.30 -2.43 -7.58
C SER A 73 -17.24 -1.25 -6.59
N TYR A 74 -16.03 -0.79 -6.25
CA TYR A 74 -15.86 0.39 -5.41
C TYR A 74 -16.51 1.65 -6.03
N LEU A 75 -16.23 1.94 -7.30
CA LEU A 75 -16.72 3.14 -7.98
C LEU A 75 -18.24 3.13 -8.22
N SER A 76 -18.89 1.97 -8.15
CA SER A 76 -20.35 1.86 -8.23
C SER A 76 -21.08 2.45 -7.00
N LYS A 77 -20.39 2.57 -5.86
CA LYS A 77 -20.95 3.09 -4.61
C LYS A 77 -21.08 4.61 -4.70
N THR A 78 -22.25 5.17 -4.35
CA THR A 78 -22.51 6.62 -4.39
C THR A 78 -21.47 7.41 -3.58
N SER A 79 -21.04 6.88 -2.42
CA SER A 79 -20.04 7.52 -1.57
C SER A 79 -18.67 7.69 -2.22
N SER A 80 -18.35 6.90 -3.26
CA SER A 80 -17.08 7.04 -3.98
C SER A 80 -16.97 8.38 -4.72
N ARG A 81 -18.10 8.98 -5.11
CA ARG A 81 -18.15 10.28 -5.82
C ARG A 81 -17.57 11.43 -4.99
N HIS A 82 -17.58 11.34 -3.66
CA HIS A 82 -17.02 12.37 -2.78
C HIS A 82 -15.50 12.54 -2.89
N PHE A 83 -14.80 11.54 -3.45
CA PHE A 83 -13.34 11.57 -3.61
C PHE A 83 -12.90 12.06 -5.00
N PHE A 84 -13.83 12.59 -5.78
CA PHE A 84 -13.59 13.13 -7.11
C PHE A 84 -14.17 14.55 -7.24
N PRO A 85 -13.62 15.41 -8.11
CA PRO A 85 -12.49 15.14 -9.00
C PRO A 85 -11.16 15.00 -8.26
N SER A 86 -10.24 14.21 -8.82
CA SER A 86 -8.88 14.07 -8.31
C SER A 86 -7.89 14.21 -9.47
N ASN A 87 -6.92 15.11 -9.35
CA ASN A 87 -5.99 15.48 -10.44
C ASN A 87 -6.71 15.88 -11.74
N GLY A 88 -7.87 16.55 -11.63
CA GLY A 88 -8.70 16.92 -12.77
C GLY A 88 -9.51 15.78 -13.40
N ILE A 89 -9.34 14.55 -12.92
CA ILE A 89 -10.11 13.38 -13.38
C ILE A 89 -11.43 13.31 -12.61
N THR A 90 -12.55 13.28 -13.33
CA THR A 90 -13.88 13.12 -12.75
C THR A 90 -14.18 11.65 -12.41
N HIS A 91 -15.17 11.42 -11.54
CA HIS A 91 -15.60 10.06 -11.20
C HIS A 91 -16.04 9.27 -12.43
N ASP A 92 -16.89 9.88 -13.27
CA ASP A 92 -17.40 9.20 -14.48
C ASP A 92 -16.28 8.92 -15.49
N HIS A 93 -15.26 9.78 -15.57
CA HIS A 93 -14.08 9.56 -16.41
C HIS A 93 -13.22 8.40 -15.91
N ALA A 94 -13.02 8.27 -14.59
CA ALA A 94 -12.35 7.12 -14.01
C ALA A 94 -13.10 5.81 -14.30
N VAL A 95 -14.43 5.79 -14.13
CA VAL A 95 -15.28 4.63 -14.45
C VAL A 95 -15.20 4.27 -15.93
N ALA A 96 -15.33 5.25 -16.83
CA ALA A 96 -15.23 5.03 -18.27
C ALA A 96 -13.87 4.45 -18.67
N SER A 97 -12.79 4.94 -18.05
CA SER A 97 -11.43 4.46 -18.29
C SER A 97 -11.26 2.99 -17.92
N LEU A 98 -11.75 2.58 -16.74
CA LEU A 98 -11.68 1.17 -16.33
C LEU A 98 -12.54 0.29 -17.24
N ARG A 99 -13.75 0.71 -17.61
CA ARG A 99 -14.60 -0.08 -18.52
C ARG A 99 -13.94 -0.29 -19.88
N ALA A 100 -13.37 0.77 -20.46
CA ALA A 100 -12.66 0.69 -21.73
C ALA A 100 -11.46 -0.27 -21.66
N PHE A 101 -10.69 -0.20 -20.57
CA PHE A 101 -9.55 -1.09 -20.39
C PHE A 101 -10.00 -2.54 -20.23
N GLY A 102 -11.08 -2.77 -19.47
CA GLY A 102 -11.72 -4.08 -19.34
C GLY A 102 -12.16 -4.65 -20.69
N THR A 103 -12.77 -3.83 -21.55
CA THR A 103 -13.14 -4.23 -22.92
C THR A 103 -11.93 -4.63 -23.76
N LEU A 104 -10.78 -3.96 -23.61
CA LEU A 104 -9.54 -4.38 -24.29
C LEU A 104 -9.04 -5.74 -23.80
N LEU A 105 -9.16 -6.02 -22.49
CA LEU A 105 -8.80 -7.33 -21.93
C LEU A 105 -9.73 -8.45 -22.44
N ASP A 106 -11.03 -8.17 -22.54
CA ASP A 106 -12.04 -9.14 -22.99
C ASP A 106 -11.89 -9.52 -24.48
N GLN A 107 -11.23 -8.68 -25.27
CA GLN A 107 -10.91 -8.99 -26.67
C GLN A 107 -9.80 -10.04 -26.81
N GLY A 108 -9.14 -10.45 -25.72
CA GLY A 108 -8.07 -11.44 -25.74
C GLY A 108 -6.77 -10.93 -26.37
N LEU A 109 -6.60 -9.61 -26.50
CA LEU A 109 -5.37 -9.00 -26.97
C LEU A 109 -4.24 -9.23 -25.94
N VAL A 110 -3.03 -9.51 -26.42
CA VAL A 110 -1.82 -9.69 -25.60
C VAL A 110 -0.60 -9.10 -26.30
N GLY A 111 0.46 -8.79 -25.56
CA GLY A 111 1.72 -8.26 -26.12
C GLY A 111 1.53 -6.95 -26.90
N ARG A 112 2.20 -6.81 -28.05
CA ARG A 112 2.15 -5.57 -28.87
C ARG A 112 0.74 -5.16 -29.30
N PRO A 113 -0.15 -6.04 -29.80
CA PRO A 113 -1.53 -5.66 -30.14
C PRO A 113 -2.28 -4.98 -28.99
N LEU A 114 -2.13 -5.47 -27.75
CA LEU A 114 -2.75 -4.85 -26.58
C LEU A 114 -2.07 -3.51 -26.25
N GLU A 115 -0.75 -3.45 -26.32
CA GLU A 115 -0.01 -2.19 -26.12
C GLU A 115 -0.47 -1.10 -27.09
N GLU A 116 -0.55 -1.41 -28.38
CA GLU A 116 -0.99 -0.49 -29.44
C GLU A 116 -2.42 -0.01 -29.18
N ALA A 117 -3.32 -0.92 -28.80
CA ALA A 117 -4.70 -0.58 -28.42
C ALA A 117 -4.76 0.39 -27.23
N ILE A 118 -3.96 0.14 -26.19
CA ILE A 118 -3.89 1.00 -25.01
C ILE A 118 -3.32 2.38 -25.39
N ARG A 119 -2.22 2.46 -26.16
CA ARG A 119 -1.64 3.73 -26.61
C ARG A 119 -2.61 4.54 -27.47
N ALA A 120 -3.40 3.86 -28.30
CA ALA A 120 -4.40 4.50 -29.13
C ALA A 120 -5.52 5.14 -28.29
N GLN A 121 -5.98 4.48 -27.24
CA GLN A 121 -7.18 4.88 -26.49
C GLN A 121 -6.91 5.66 -25.20
N PHE A 122 -5.73 5.56 -24.59
CA PHE A 122 -5.46 6.11 -23.26
C PHE A 122 -4.42 7.22 -23.27
N ASP A 123 -4.67 8.23 -22.45
CA ASP A 123 -3.69 9.21 -22.00
C ASP A 123 -2.92 8.65 -20.81
N PHE A 124 -1.61 8.90 -20.79
CA PHE A 124 -0.73 8.52 -19.68
C PHE A 124 -0.40 9.73 -18.82
N TYR A 125 -0.46 9.55 -17.51
CA TYR A 125 -0.09 10.54 -16.52
C TYR A 125 1.01 9.96 -15.65
N MET A 126 2.12 10.66 -15.52
CA MET A 126 3.23 10.25 -14.67
C MET A 126 3.07 10.89 -13.28
N SER A 127 3.39 10.15 -12.22
CA SER A 127 3.62 10.76 -10.91
C SER A 127 4.70 11.84 -11.01
N VAL A 128 4.57 12.92 -10.26
CA VAL A 128 5.65 13.91 -10.11
C VAL A 128 6.82 13.36 -9.28
N GLY A 129 6.58 12.32 -8.47
CA GLY A 129 7.61 11.71 -7.63
C GLY A 129 8.09 12.61 -6.49
N CYS A 130 9.21 12.24 -5.88
CA CYS A 130 9.88 13.03 -4.84
C CYS A 130 10.64 14.25 -5.38
N ASP A 131 10.82 14.34 -6.70
CA ASP A 131 11.75 15.29 -7.32
C ASP A 131 11.18 16.06 -8.52
N ASP A 132 9.87 16.01 -8.76
CA ASP A 132 9.17 16.56 -9.94
C ASP A 132 9.60 15.94 -11.30
N ARG A 133 10.43 14.89 -11.27
CA ARG A 133 10.91 14.14 -12.44
C ARG A 133 10.33 12.74 -12.51
N GLY A 134 9.54 12.33 -11.53
CA GLY A 134 8.81 11.05 -11.53
C GLY A 134 9.49 9.92 -10.76
N THR A 135 10.47 10.24 -9.92
CA THR A 135 11.13 9.26 -9.05
C THR A 135 10.19 8.85 -7.91
N VAL A 136 9.79 7.59 -7.89
CA VAL A 136 8.92 6.99 -6.87
C VAL A 136 9.66 5.84 -6.21
N LEU A 137 9.73 5.85 -4.88
CA LEU A 137 10.20 4.72 -4.10
C LEU A 137 9.08 3.70 -3.93
N TYR A 138 9.31 2.51 -4.48
CA TYR A 138 8.48 1.34 -4.27
C TYR A 138 8.94 0.59 -3.02
N THR A 139 7.98 0.35 -2.13
CA THR A 139 8.10 -0.61 -1.02
C THR A 139 7.03 -1.71 -1.18
N GLY A 140 7.06 -2.73 -0.33
CA GLY A 140 6.22 -3.92 -0.46
C GLY A 140 5.44 -4.17 0.83
N TYR A 141 4.19 -4.59 0.67
CA TYR A 141 3.34 -5.01 1.80
C TYR A 141 2.68 -6.35 1.52
N TYR A 142 2.21 -7.02 2.56
CA TYR A 142 1.63 -8.36 2.48
C TYR A 142 0.61 -8.58 3.61
N THR A 143 -0.23 -9.60 3.45
CA THR A 143 -1.12 -10.06 4.52
C THR A 143 -0.41 -11.17 5.30
N PRO A 144 -0.05 -10.99 6.57
CA PRO A 144 0.53 -12.05 7.38
C PRO A 144 -0.48 -13.18 7.65
N ILE A 145 0.06 -14.39 7.85
CA ILE A 145 -0.68 -15.52 8.43
C ILE A 145 -0.23 -15.65 9.87
N PHE A 146 -1.18 -15.63 10.80
CA PHE A 146 -0.90 -15.84 12.22
C PHE A 146 -1.35 -17.22 12.67
N ASP A 147 -0.74 -17.76 13.72
CA ASP A 147 -1.23 -18.99 14.33
C ASP A 147 -2.42 -18.69 15.25
N GLY A 148 -3.50 -19.48 15.13
CA GLY A 148 -4.70 -19.30 15.93
C GLY A 148 -5.48 -20.60 16.15
N SER A 149 -6.56 -20.49 16.92
CA SER A 149 -7.48 -21.58 17.22
C SER A 149 -8.90 -21.07 17.36
N MET A 150 -9.88 -21.89 17.00
CA MET A 150 -11.29 -21.62 17.29
C MET A 150 -11.66 -21.96 18.74
N THR A 151 -10.77 -22.68 19.44
CA THR A 151 -10.94 -23.12 20.85
C THR A 151 -9.77 -22.66 21.74
N ARG A 152 -10.04 -22.36 23.02
CA ARG A 152 -9.05 -21.69 23.89
C ARG A 152 -8.14 -22.76 24.38
N THR A 153 -6.86 -22.48 24.32
CA THR A 153 -5.85 -23.36 24.87
C THR A 153 -4.88 -22.56 25.70
N GLU A 154 -3.93 -23.25 26.32
CA GLU A 154 -2.83 -22.61 27.02
C GLU A 154 -1.99 -21.71 26.09
N ARG A 155 -1.81 -22.16 24.83
CA ARG A 155 -1.12 -21.42 23.77
C ARG A 155 -2.00 -20.31 23.19
N PHE A 156 -3.23 -20.62 22.79
CA PHE A 156 -4.15 -19.69 22.14
C PHE A 156 -5.11 -19.10 23.16
N ARG A 157 -4.74 -17.95 23.73
CA ARG A 157 -5.45 -17.34 24.86
C ARG A 157 -5.86 -15.88 24.66
N TYR A 158 -5.45 -15.26 23.57
CA TYR A 158 -5.77 -13.85 23.27
C TYR A 158 -6.91 -13.79 22.25
N PRO A 159 -8.10 -13.27 22.61
CA PRO A 159 -9.31 -13.37 21.79
C PRO A 159 -9.39 -12.34 20.67
N LEU A 160 -10.03 -12.74 19.58
CA LEU A 160 -10.67 -11.87 18.61
C LEU A 160 -12.18 -12.00 18.77
N TYR A 161 -12.90 -10.88 18.72
CA TYR A 161 -14.32 -10.83 19.04
C TYR A 161 -15.20 -10.57 17.82
N ALA A 162 -16.40 -11.16 17.85
CA ALA A 162 -17.50 -10.80 16.96
C ALA A 162 -17.98 -9.36 17.24
N GLN A 163 -18.79 -8.81 16.34
CA GLN A 163 -19.51 -7.56 16.64
C GLN A 163 -20.45 -7.76 17.84
N PRO A 164 -20.33 -6.96 18.91
CA PRO A 164 -21.21 -7.07 20.06
C PRO A 164 -22.65 -6.66 19.74
N LYS A 165 -23.63 -7.33 20.37
CA LYS A 165 -25.06 -7.07 20.15
C LYS A 165 -25.51 -5.70 20.63
N ASP A 166 -24.80 -5.14 21.60
CA ASP A 166 -25.04 -3.81 22.17
C ASP A 166 -24.31 -2.69 21.41
N LEU A 167 -23.52 -3.00 20.36
CA LEU A 167 -22.92 -1.99 19.48
C LEU A 167 -23.98 -1.40 18.54
N VAL A 168 -24.27 -0.12 18.72
CA VAL A 168 -25.26 0.62 17.91
C VAL A 168 -24.57 1.32 16.75
N LYS A 169 -25.10 1.11 15.54
CA LYS A 169 -24.68 1.77 14.30
C LYS A 169 -25.81 2.64 13.77
N GLY A 170 -25.46 3.77 13.17
CA GLY A 170 -26.42 4.59 12.43
C GLY A 170 -26.61 4.11 11.00
N PRO A 171 -27.48 4.77 10.22
CA PRO A 171 -27.87 4.34 8.88
C PRO A 171 -26.71 4.30 7.88
N GLN A 172 -25.66 5.09 8.11
CA GLN A 172 -24.48 5.16 7.25
C GLN A 172 -23.32 4.29 7.77
N GLY A 173 -23.56 3.51 8.83
CA GLY A 173 -22.58 2.61 9.45
C GLY A 173 -21.65 3.28 10.45
N GLU A 174 -21.88 4.55 10.79
CA GLU A 174 -21.21 5.26 11.87
C GLU A 174 -21.52 4.61 13.22
N ILE A 175 -20.55 4.61 14.13
CA ILE A 175 -20.71 4.02 15.46
C ILE A 175 -21.37 5.05 16.37
N LEU A 176 -22.60 4.78 16.79
CA LEU A 176 -23.34 5.65 17.71
C LEU A 176 -22.98 5.39 19.16
N GLY A 177 -22.53 4.17 19.47
CA GLY A 177 -22.07 3.82 20.82
C GLY A 177 -22.50 2.43 21.26
N ARG A 178 -22.62 2.26 22.57
CA ARG A 178 -23.06 1.05 23.26
C ARG A 178 -24.44 1.27 23.87
N GLN A 179 -25.38 0.37 23.61
CA GLN A 179 -26.70 0.40 24.24
C GLN A 179 -26.64 -0.24 25.63
N LEU A 180 -27.05 0.52 26.65
CA LEU A 180 -27.12 0.06 28.04
C LEU A 180 -28.46 -0.62 28.35
N PRO A 181 -28.52 -1.48 29.40
CA PRO A 181 -29.77 -1.94 29.99
C PRO A 181 -30.60 -0.74 30.47
N GLY A 182 -31.61 -0.35 29.70
CA GLY A 182 -32.36 0.91 29.89
C GLY A 182 -32.51 1.75 28.62
N GLY A 183 -31.81 1.38 27.54
CA GLY A 183 -31.97 1.98 26.21
C GLY A 183 -31.11 3.22 25.96
N ALA A 184 -30.44 3.76 26.99
CA ALA A 184 -29.46 4.83 26.82
C ALA A 184 -28.27 4.36 25.96
N ILE A 185 -27.73 5.26 25.15
CA ILE A 185 -26.54 5.02 24.33
C ILE A 185 -25.39 5.82 24.92
N GLU A 186 -24.30 5.14 25.25
CA GLU A 186 -23.04 5.75 25.69
C GLU A 186 -21.93 5.49 24.68
N ARG A 187 -20.81 6.22 24.79
CA ARG A 187 -19.63 5.93 23.97
C ARG A 187 -19.15 4.50 24.26
N TYR A 188 -18.87 3.73 23.21
CA TYR A 188 -18.38 2.37 23.38
C TYR A 188 -17.02 2.37 24.13
N PRO A 189 -16.74 1.40 25.01
CA PRO A 189 -15.47 1.34 25.73
C PRO A 189 -14.23 1.31 24.82
N ASP A 190 -13.14 1.93 25.30
CA ASP A 190 -11.85 1.90 24.62
C ASP A 190 -11.18 0.51 24.71
N ARG A 191 -10.09 0.32 23.97
CA ARG A 191 -9.33 -0.94 23.97
C ARG A 191 -8.93 -1.41 25.37
N ARG A 192 -8.41 -0.53 26.21
CA ARG A 192 -7.94 -0.89 27.56
C ARG A 192 -9.11 -1.40 28.39
N GLN A 193 -10.24 -0.71 28.34
CA GLN A 193 -11.46 -1.09 29.05
C GLN A 193 -12.01 -2.43 28.54
N ILE A 194 -12.01 -2.67 27.23
CA ILE A 194 -12.44 -3.94 26.63
C ILE A 194 -11.54 -5.09 27.12
N ASP A 195 -10.23 -4.94 26.99
CA ASP A 195 -9.26 -6.00 27.32
C ASP A 195 -9.23 -6.33 28.83
N GLN A 196 -9.49 -5.36 29.70
CA GLN A 196 -9.40 -5.53 31.16
C GLN A 196 -10.72 -5.91 31.84
N SER A 197 -11.88 -5.60 31.24
CA SER A 197 -13.19 -5.79 31.90
C SER A 197 -13.78 -7.19 31.71
N GLY A 198 -13.38 -7.92 30.67
CA GLY A 198 -14.04 -9.17 30.28
C GLY A 198 -15.47 -8.98 29.73
N MET A 199 -15.88 -7.74 29.39
CA MET A 199 -17.24 -7.44 28.93
C MET A 199 -17.68 -8.18 27.66
N LEU A 200 -16.73 -8.75 26.91
CA LEU A 200 -16.96 -9.51 25.68
C LEU A 200 -16.82 -11.03 25.83
N GLN A 201 -16.66 -11.53 27.06
CA GLN A 201 -16.58 -12.98 27.30
C GLN A 201 -17.79 -13.71 26.71
N GLY A 202 -17.53 -14.80 25.97
CA GLY A 202 -18.54 -15.57 25.25
C GLY A 202 -18.84 -15.08 23.83
N GLN A 203 -18.16 -14.02 23.36
CA GLN A 203 -18.28 -13.49 22.00
C GLN A 203 -17.02 -13.69 21.15
N GLU A 204 -16.10 -14.54 21.61
CA GLU A 204 -14.87 -14.89 20.92
C GLU A 204 -15.18 -15.63 19.61
N ILE A 205 -14.47 -15.28 18.54
CA ILE A 205 -14.55 -15.99 17.25
C ILE A 205 -13.26 -16.73 16.91
N ALA A 206 -12.16 -16.36 17.56
CA ALA A 206 -10.86 -17.01 17.45
C ALA A 206 -9.97 -16.60 18.61
N TRP A 207 -8.92 -17.39 18.85
CA TRP A 207 -7.88 -17.14 19.82
C TRP A 207 -6.51 -17.20 19.15
N MET A 208 -5.64 -16.24 19.45
CA MET A 208 -4.28 -16.17 18.94
C MET A 208 -3.26 -16.40 20.06
N ALA A 209 -2.02 -16.68 19.67
CA ALA A 209 -0.93 -16.99 20.60
C ALA A 209 -0.17 -15.76 21.13
N ASP A 210 -0.26 -14.63 20.43
CA ASP A 210 0.49 -13.41 20.75
C ASP A 210 -0.45 -12.18 20.80
N PRO A 211 -0.41 -11.39 21.88
CA PRO A 211 -1.31 -10.25 22.04
C PRO A 211 -0.96 -9.07 21.12
N PHE A 212 0.30 -8.95 20.72
CA PHE A 212 0.70 -7.96 19.72
C PHE A 212 0.24 -8.38 18.31
N GLU A 213 0.24 -9.67 17.98
CA GLU A 213 -0.35 -10.17 16.71
C GLU A 213 -1.88 -9.98 16.67
N VAL A 214 -2.57 -10.11 17.81
CA VAL A 214 -3.97 -9.68 17.96
C VAL A 214 -4.11 -8.18 17.67
N TYR A 215 -3.22 -7.34 18.24
CA TYR A 215 -3.23 -5.91 17.96
C TYR A 215 -3.00 -5.61 16.47
N ILE A 216 -2.03 -6.26 15.82
CA ILE A 216 -1.78 -6.11 14.39
C ILE A 216 -3.01 -6.49 13.58
N THR A 217 -3.68 -7.58 13.93
CA THR A 217 -4.93 -8.01 13.29
C THR A 217 -6.00 -6.92 13.36
N HIS A 218 -6.14 -6.23 14.51
CA HIS A 218 -7.02 -5.06 14.63
C HIS A 218 -6.61 -3.90 13.71
N VAL A 219 -5.31 -3.61 13.58
CA VAL A 219 -4.82 -2.52 12.73
C VAL A 219 -5.06 -2.82 11.24
N GLN A 220 -4.86 -4.07 10.81
CA GLN A 220 -5.06 -4.49 9.43
C GLN A 220 -6.55 -4.64 9.06
N GLY A 221 -7.43 -4.87 10.04
CA GLY A 221 -8.86 -5.07 9.81
C GLY A 221 -9.21 -6.42 9.17
N SER A 222 -8.24 -7.23 8.80
CA SER A 222 -8.44 -8.63 8.41
C SER A 222 -7.24 -9.46 8.83
N ALA A 223 -7.43 -10.77 8.96
CA ALA A 223 -6.37 -11.72 9.24
C ALA A 223 -6.62 -13.05 8.55
N LYS A 224 -5.54 -13.77 8.25
CA LYS A 224 -5.59 -15.21 8.00
C LYS A 224 -4.97 -15.94 9.18
N LEU A 225 -5.71 -16.88 9.75
CA LEU A 225 -5.27 -17.72 10.85
C LEU A 225 -4.94 -19.13 10.33
N ARG A 226 -3.78 -19.65 10.70
CA ARG A 226 -3.43 -21.06 10.57
C ARG A 226 -3.90 -21.79 11.82
N LEU A 227 -4.86 -22.70 11.63
CA LEU A 227 -5.42 -23.52 12.70
C LEU A 227 -4.47 -24.70 13.03
N PRO A 228 -4.67 -25.38 14.19
CA PRO A 228 -3.79 -26.48 14.59
C PRO A 228 -3.76 -27.66 13.61
N ASP A 229 -4.81 -27.85 12.81
CA ASP A 229 -4.91 -28.86 11.76
C ASP A 229 -4.22 -28.43 10.43
N GLY A 230 -3.65 -27.22 10.39
CA GLY A 230 -3.00 -26.64 9.22
C GLY A 230 -3.95 -25.92 8.26
N SER A 231 -5.27 -25.98 8.47
CA SER A 231 -6.23 -25.25 7.65
C SER A 231 -6.13 -23.74 7.87
N LEU A 232 -6.52 -22.95 6.86
CA LEU A 232 -6.53 -21.50 6.93
C LEU A 232 -7.96 -20.98 7.16
N LYS A 233 -8.09 -20.04 8.08
CA LYS A 233 -9.35 -19.32 8.35
C LYS A 233 -9.16 -17.83 8.11
N THR A 234 -10.01 -17.22 7.29
CA THR A 234 -10.01 -15.76 7.13
C THR A 234 -10.94 -15.12 8.14
N LEU A 235 -10.48 -14.03 8.76
CA LEU A 235 -11.29 -13.14 9.57
C LEU A 235 -11.35 -11.77 8.89
N GLY A 236 -12.56 -11.26 8.71
CA GLY A 236 -12.81 -9.97 8.06
C GLY A 236 -13.38 -8.94 9.03
N TYR A 237 -13.12 -7.66 8.73
CA TYR A 237 -13.67 -6.50 9.45
C TYR A 237 -15.19 -6.49 9.45
N THR A 238 -15.82 -6.24 10.60
CA THR A 238 -17.27 -6.03 10.73
C THR A 238 -17.60 -4.66 11.34
N ALA A 239 -16.88 -4.22 12.36
CA ALA A 239 -17.15 -2.95 13.04
C ALA A 239 -15.94 -2.45 13.85
N THR A 240 -16.05 -1.25 14.42
CA THR A 240 -15.15 -0.78 15.48
C THR A 240 -15.93 -0.30 16.68
N ASN A 241 -15.23 -0.01 17.78
CA ASN A 241 -15.77 0.70 18.93
C ASN A 241 -15.95 2.22 18.70
N GLY A 242 -15.72 2.74 17.49
CA GLY A 242 -15.94 4.15 17.15
C GLY A 242 -14.87 5.12 17.64
N HIS A 243 -13.79 4.64 18.28
CA HIS A 243 -12.66 5.49 18.64
C HIS A 243 -11.71 5.72 17.46
N GLU A 244 -11.10 6.90 17.44
CA GLU A 244 -10.05 7.24 16.48
C GLU A 244 -8.79 6.40 16.70
N TYR A 245 -8.13 6.06 15.61
CA TYR A 245 -6.86 5.33 15.66
C TYR A 245 -5.74 6.23 16.17
N GLN A 246 -4.93 5.72 17.10
CA GLN A 246 -3.66 6.35 17.51
C GLN A 246 -2.50 5.40 17.22
N SER A 247 -1.43 5.92 16.63
CA SER A 247 -0.34 5.09 16.10
C SER A 247 0.63 4.64 17.20
N VAL A 248 0.65 3.32 17.45
CA VAL A 248 1.67 2.67 18.29
C VAL A 248 3.08 2.92 17.76
N GLY A 249 3.28 2.86 16.45
CA GLY A 249 4.61 3.10 15.86
C GLY A 249 5.11 4.52 16.09
N GLN A 250 4.24 5.53 15.95
CA GLN A 250 4.60 6.92 16.28
C GLN A 250 4.91 7.09 17.77
N LYS A 251 4.17 6.41 18.64
CA LYS A 251 4.48 6.39 20.07
C LYS A 251 5.84 5.75 20.38
N MET A 252 6.20 4.67 19.68
CA MET A 252 7.51 4.02 19.81
C MET A 252 8.64 4.94 19.35
N ILE A 253 8.45 5.70 18.27
CA ILE A 253 9.41 6.70 17.80
C ILE A 253 9.56 7.82 18.83
N ALA A 254 8.44 8.35 19.33
CA ALA A 254 8.44 9.41 20.35
C ALA A 254 9.14 8.96 21.65
N ASP A 255 9.04 7.68 22.01
CA ASP A 255 9.72 7.08 23.16
C ASP A 255 11.18 6.67 22.86
N GLY A 256 11.69 6.89 21.64
CA GLY A 256 13.07 6.57 21.25
C GLY A 256 13.36 5.07 21.09
N ILE A 257 12.34 4.23 20.94
CA ILE A 257 12.49 2.76 20.83
C ILE A 257 13.02 2.36 19.45
N VAL A 258 12.55 3.04 18.41
CA VAL A 258 12.94 2.82 17.01
C VAL A 258 13.01 4.17 16.31
N PRO A 259 14.03 4.43 15.48
CA PRO A 259 14.06 5.64 14.67
C PRO A 259 12.92 5.61 13.65
N ALA A 260 12.44 6.79 13.21
CA ALA A 260 11.38 6.90 12.22
C ALA A 260 11.70 6.13 10.92
N SER A 261 12.96 6.19 10.48
CA SER A 261 13.47 5.47 9.31
C SER A 261 13.54 3.94 9.48
N GLY A 262 13.54 3.44 10.72
CA GLY A 262 13.62 2.01 11.04
C GLY A 262 12.27 1.37 11.41
N LEU A 263 11.19 2.16 11.47
CA LEU A 263 9.88 1.65 11.88
C LEU A 263 9.28 0.79 10.76
N SER A 264 9.20 -0.52 11.00
CA SER A 264 8.48 -1.48 10.13
C SER A 264 7.63 -2.42 10.97
N LEU A 265 6.64 -3.07 10.34
CA LEU A 265 5.83 -4.10 11.02
C LEU A 265 6.71 -5.20 11.63
N LYS A 266 7.72 -5.65 10.87
CA LYS A 266 8.69 -6.64 11.34
C LYS A 266 9.46 -6.13 12.56
N ALA A 267 9.97 -4.90 12.52
CA ALA A 267 10.71 -4.31 13.64
C ALA A 267 9.84 -4.21 14.91
N MET A 268 8.56 -3.85 14.78
CA MET A 268 7.63 -3.83 15.91
C MET A 268 7.38 -5.24 16.47
N ILE A 269 7.14 -6.23 15.60
CA ILE A 269 6.95 -7.64 16.00
C ILE A 269 8.19 -8.14 16.74
N ASP A 270 9.38 -7.95 16.18
CA ASP A 270 10.64 -8.39 16.77
C ASP A 270 10.87 -7.74 18.14
N TYR A 271 10.60 -6.43 18.26
CA TYR A 271 10.71 -5.69 19.52
C TYR A 271 9.78 -6.26 20.60
N PHE A 272 8.50 -6.48 20.30
CA PHE A 272 7.55 -6.96 21.29
C PHE A 272 7.70 -8.44 21.63
N LYS A 273 8.22 -9.25 20.70
CA LYS A 273 8.67 -10.62 21.01
C LYS A 273 9.81 -10.63 22.03
N ALA A 274 10.74 -9.68 21.92
CA ALA A 274 11.83 -9.53 22.89
C ALA A 274 11.39 -8.83 24.20
N ASN A 275 10.31 -8.04 24.17
CA ASN A 275 9.84 -7.23 25.29
C ASN A 275 8.32 -7.41 25.54
N PRO A 276 7.85 -8.63 25.87
CA PRO A 276 6.42 -8.92 25.96
C PRO A 276 5.70 -8.12 27.06
N ASN A 277 6.42 -7.74 28.13
CA ASN A 277 5.91 -6.90 29.21
C ASN A 277 5.65 -5.44 28.80
N GLN A 278 6.15 -5.00 27.64
CA GLN A 278 5.92 -3.64 27.13
C GLN A 278 4.67 -3.54 26.25
N ILE A 279 4.09 -4.66 25.82
CA ILE A 279 2.99 -4.66 24.84
C ILE A 279 1.84 -3.76 25.30
N ASP A 280 1.31 -4.00 26.50
CA ASP A 280 0.19 -3.25 27.07
C ASP A 280 0.42 -1.74 27.13
N LYS A 281 1.66 -1.31 27.47
CA LYS A 281 2.04 0.11 27.50
C LYS A 281 1.75 0.78 26.15
N TYR A 282 2.09 0.10 25.05
CA TYR A 282 1.96 0.67 23.72
C TYR A 282 0.59 0.40 23.10
N ILE A 283 0.06 -0.83 23.14
CA ILE A 283 -1.21 -1.13 22.45
C ILE A 283 -2.38 -0.31 23.02
N TYR A 284 -2.36 -0.01 24.32
CA TYR A 284 -3.38 0.83 24.96
C TYR A 284 -3.24 2.32 24.64
N HIS A 285 -2.19 2.75 23.94
CA HIS A 285 -2.18 4.08 23.32
C HIS A 285 -3.25 4.20 22.24
N ASN A 286 -3.57 3.10 21.54
CA ASN A 286 -4.59 3.07 20.52
C ASN A 286 -5.96 2.67 21.12
N PRO A 287 -6.90 3.62 21.35
CA PRO A 287 -8.19 3.31 21.96
C PRO A 287 -9.11 2.55 21.00
N ARG A 288 -8.81 2.54 19.70
CA ARG A 288 -9.61 1.88 18.67
C ARG A 288 -9.54 0.36 18.80
N TYR A 289 -10.71 -0.26 18.82
CA TYR A 289 -10.90 -1.72 18.82
C TYR A 289 -11.68 -2.14 17.57
N VAL A 290 -11.33 -3.27 16.96
CA VAL A 290 -11.98 -3.80 15.74
C VAL A 290 -12.68 -5.11 16.07
N PHE A 291 -13.88 -5.28 15.54
CA PHE A 291 -14.67 -6.50 15.64
C PHE A 291 -14.73 -7.21 14.30
N PHE A 292 -14.73 -8.54 14.35
CA PHE A 292 -14.52 -9.37 13.18
C PHE A 292 -15.72 -10.27 12.89
N ARG A 293 -15.69 -10.90 11.73
CA ARG A 293 -16.50 -12.07 11.39
C ARG A 293 -15.60 -13.10 10.74
N THR A 294 -16.00 -14.37 10.82
CA THR A 294 -15.48 -15.37 9.89
C THR A 294 -15.79 -14.95 8.46
N ASP A 295 -14.79 -15.02 7.60
CA ASP A 295 -14.90 -14.72 6.19
C ASP A 295 -14.27 -15.88 5.37
N GLU A 296 -14.62 -15.95 4.10
CA GLU A 296 -14.01 -16.88 3.13
C GLU A 296 -13.24 -16.12 2.04
N GLY A 297 -13.33 -14.79 2.01
CA GLY A 297 -12.75 -13.97 0.96
C GLY A 297 -11.23 -13.74 1.04
N ASP A 298 -10.74 -13.10 -0.03
CA ASP A 298 -9.39 -12.54 -0.10
C ASP A 298 -9.25 -11.32 0.85
N PRO A 299 -8.02 -11.01 1.34
CA PRO A 299 -7.78 -9.81 2.14
C PRO A 299 -8.24 -8.56 1.40
N ARG A 300 -8.72 -7.56 2.15
CA ARG A 300 -9.31 -6.33 1.59
C ARG A 300 -8.44 -5.12 1.89
N GLY A 301 -8.28 -4.24 0.90
CA GLY A 301 -7.58 -2.96 1.05
C GLY A 301 -8.50 -1.86 1.61
N SER A 302 -7.97 -0.64 1.71
CA SER A 302 -8.68 0.53 2.26
C SER A 302 -9.96 0.94 1.52
N LEU A 303 -10.14 0.50 0.27
CA LEU A 303 -11.39 0.69 -0.48
C LEU A 303 -12.47 -0.35 -0.12
N ASN A 304 -12.18 -1.25 0.82
CA ASN A 304 -13.02 -2.39 1.21
C ASN A 304 -13.33 -3.32 0.02
N GLU A 305 -12.36 -3.47 -0.87
CA GLU A 305 -12.38 -4.42 -1.99
C GLU A 305 -11.18 -5.36 -1.86
N PRO A 306 -11.26 -6.60 -2.37
CA PRO A 306 -10.16 -7.54 -2.23
C PRO A 306 -8.90 -7.09 -2.98
N VAL A 307 -7.74 -7.27 -2.36
CA VAL A 307 -6.42 -6.96 -2.94
C VAL A 307 -5.78 -8.21 -3.54
N ILE A 308 -5.13 -8.04 -4.69
CA ILE A 308 -4.57 -9.12 -5.50
C ILE A 308 -3.07 -8.91 -5.64
N PRO A 309 -2.23 -9.95 -5.40
CA PRO A 309 -0.78 -9.83 -5.50
C PRO A 309 -0.35 -9.22 -6.83
N LEU A 310 0.54 -8.22 -6.79
CA LEU A 310 1.06 -7.48 -7.95
C LEU A 310 0.01 -6.72 -8.79
N ARG A 311 -1.27 -6.74 -8.40
CA ARG A 311 -2.38 -6.03 -9.06
C ARG A 311 -3.04 -4.98 -8.21
N SER A 312 -2.64 -4.88 -6.94
CA SER A 312 -3.08 -3.84 -6.02
C SER A 312 -1.86 -3.07 -5.52
N ILE A 313 -1.96 -1.75 -5.54
CA ILE A 313 -0.99 -0.85 -4.93
C ILE A 313 -1.63 0.00 -3.85
N ALA A 314 -0.81 0.45 -2.91
CA ALA A 314 -1.13 1.48 -1.95
C ALA A 314 -0.43 2.80 -2.30
N THR A 315 -1.22 3.87 -2.35
CA THR A 315 -0.74 5.24 -2.55
C THR A 315 -1.48 6.19 -1.62
N ASP A 316 -1.06 7.45 -1.55
CA ASP A 316 -1.77 8.48 -0.80
C ASP A 316 -3.09 8.89 -1.48
N LYS A 317 -4.21 8.46 -0.87
CA LYS A 317 -5.57 8.71 -1.34
C LYS A 317 -6.03 10.16 -1.22
N ALA A 318 -5.23 11.04 -0.61
CA ALA A 318 -5.47 12.48 -0.60
C ALA A 318 -5.03 13.15 -1.91
N ILE A 319 -4.04 12.56 -2.61
CA ILE A 319 -3.43 13.17 -3.80
C ILE A 319 -3.53 12.30 -5.06
N TYR A 320 -3.88 11.02 -4.95
CA TYR A 320 -4.07 10.13 -6.10
C TYR A 320 -5.54 9.71 -6.30
N PRO A 321 -5.98 9.52 -7.55
CA PRO A 321 -7.34 9.12 -7.87
C PRO A 321 -7.57 7.64 -7.56
N ARG A 322 -8.42 7.37 -6.58
CA ARG A 322 -8.71 6.04 -6.04
C ARG A 322 -9.18 5.07 -7.14
N ALA A 323 -8.85 3.80 -6.99
CA ALA A 323 -9.30 2.69 -7.84
C ALA A 323 -8.85 2.78 -9.32
N SER A 324 -7.98 3.73 -9.68
CA SER A 324 -7.59 3.96 -11.07
C SER A 324 -6.58 2.92 -11.57
N MET A 325 -6.54 2.74 -12.89
CA MET A 325 -5.55 1.90 -13.58
C MET A 325 -4.17 2.56 -13.54
N THR A 326 -3.17 1.77 -13.20
CA THR A 326 -1.78 2.19 -13.12
C THR A 326 -0.86 1.26 -13.89
N LEU A 327 0.28 1.78 -14.30
CA LEU A 327 1.40 1.02 -14.83
C LEU A 327 2.61 1.31 -13.94
N LEU A 328 3.22 0.25 -13.41
CA LEU A 328 4.42 0.31 -12.60
C LEU A 328 5.62 0.02 -13.48
N GLN A 329 6.70 0.77 -13.30
CA GLN A 329 8.00 0.49 -13.90
C GLN A 329 9.08 0.58 -12.82
N THR A 330 9.55 -0.57 -12.33
CA THR A 330 10.52 -0.65 -11.23
C THR A 330 11.26 -1.99 -11.26
N ARG A 331 11.87 -2.41 -10.16
CA ARG A 331 12.42 -3.74 -9.95
C ARG A 331 11.68 -4.38 -8.79
N LEU A 332 11.18 -5.60 -8.97
CA LEU A 332 10.51 -6.33 -7.89
C LEU A 332 11.23 -7.66 -7.60
N PRO A 333 11.24 -8.09 -6.32
CA PRO A 333 11.77 -9.38 -5.93
C PRO A 333 10.91 -10.50 -6.51
N ARG A 334 11.57 -11.52 -7.07
CA ARG A 334 10.94 -12.76 -7.51
C ARG A 334 11.72 -13.98 -7.01
N PRO A 335 11.04 -15.10 -6.71
CA PRO A 335 11.72 -16.36 -6.42
C PRO A 335 12.54 -16.82 -7.63
N LEU A 336 13.82 -17.11 -7.45
CA LEU A 336 14.70 -17.65 -8.50
C LEU A 336 15.74 -18.58 -7.88
N GLY A 337 15.80 -19.83 -8.33
CA GLY A 337 16.86 -20.79 -7.93
C GLY A 337 16.98 -21.02 -6.41
N GLY A 338 15.86 -21.00 -5.67
CA GLY A 338 15.85 -21.12 -4.20
C GLY A 338 16.11 -19.81 -3.43
N GLY A 339 16.44 -18.72 -4.12
CA GLY A 339 16.63 -17.37 -3.56
C GLY A 339 15.53 -16.39 -3.96
N ILE A 340 15.72 -15.11 -3.58
CA ILE A 340 15.01 -13.98 -4.18
C ILE A 340 16.01 -13.17 -5.00
N SER A 341 15.64 -12.83 -6.23
CA SER A 341 16.37 -11.88 -7.05
C SER A 341 15.46 -10.73 -7.44
N ARG A 342 15.99 -9.50 -7.40
CA ARG A 342 15.27 -8.31 -7.87
C ARG A 342 15.43 -8.22 -9.38
N MET A 343 14.31 -8.27 -10.09
CA MET A 343 14.29 -8.24 -11.55
C MET A 343 13.47 -7.06 -12.05
N PRO A 344 13.78 -6.51 -13.25
CA PRO A 344 12.94 -5.50 -13.88
C PRO A 344 11.48 -5.94 -13.91
N TYR A 345 10.59 -5.02 -13.56
CA TYR A 345 9.16 -5.24 -13.50
C TYR A 345 8.43 -4.07 -14.18
N THR A 346 7.67 -4.42 -15.22
CA THR A 346 6.69 -3.54 -15.84
C THR A 346 5.33 -4.23 -15.79
N GLY A 347 4.33 -3.63 -15.15
CA GLY A 347 3.05 -4.30 -14.91
C GLY A 347 1.90 -3.38 -14.56
N PHE A 348 0.71 -3.76 -14.99
CA PHE A 348 -0.53 -3.06 -14.65
C PHE A 348 -1.05 -3.46 -13.26
N ALA A 349 -1.51 -2.48 -12.50
CA ALA A 349 -2.15 -2.64 -11.21
C ALA A 349 -3.22 -1.57 -10.97
N LEU A 350 -4.03 -1.74 -9.94
CA LEU A 350 -5.10 -0.83 -9.56
C LEU A 350 -4.76 -0.18 -8.21
N ASP A 351 -5.03 1.13 -8.10
CA ASP A 351 -4.78 1.89 -6.88
C ASP A 351 -5.86 1.68 -5.80
N GLN A 352 -5.80 0.52 -5.15
CA GLN A 352 -6.87 -0.03 -4.30
C GLN A 352 -6.65 0.12 -2.81
N ASP A 353 -5.50 0.66 -2.40
CA ASP A 353 -5.12 0.64 -1.00
C ASP A 353 -4.39 1.91 -0.53
N THR A 354 -4.17 2.06 0.78
CA THR A 354 -3.38 3.14 1.36
C THR A 354 -2.65 2.65 2.59
N GLY A 355 -1.42 3.12 2.78
CA GLY A 355 -0.62 2.87 3.98
C GLY A 355 -0.49 4.13 4.83
N GLY A 356 -0.40 3.97 6.16
CA GLY A 356 -0.18 5.10 7.07
C GLY A 356 1.08 5.90 6.74
N ALA A 357 2.14 5.22 6.27
CA ALA A 357 3.42 5.78 5.86
C ALA A 357 3.49 6.14 4.36
N ILE A 358 2.39 6.00 3.61
CA ILE A 358 2.36 6.29 2.17
C ILE A 358 1.58 7.59 1.97
N ARG A 359 2.28 8.72 2.19
CA ARG A 359 1.70 10.08 2.30
C ARG A 359 2.34 11.11 1.38
N ALA A 360 3.01 10.67 0.31
CA ALA A 360 3.75 11.56 -0.58
C ALA A 360 3.68 11.07 -2.04
N PRO A 361 3.84 11.97 -3.03
CA PRO A 361 3.85 11.60 -4.45
C PRO A 361 4.99 10.64 -4.79
N GLY A 362 6.11 10.68 -4.05
CA GLY A 362 7.27 9.80 -4.21
C GLY A 362 7.15 8.42 -3.57
N ARG A 363 5.97 7.99 -3.06
CA ARG A 363 5.79 6.71 -2.36
C ARG A 363 4.73 5.84 -3.02
N CYS A 364 5.03 4.56 -3.20
CA CYS A 364 4.09 3.54 -3.65
C CYS A 364 4.39 2.21 -2.96
N ASP A 365 3.36 1.51 -2.49
CA ASP A 365 3.49 0.18 -1.89
C ASP A 365 2.85 -0.88 -2.79
N VAL A 366 3.56 -1.97 -3.07
CA VAL A 366 3.06 -3.07 -3.91
C VAL A 366 2.58 -4.22 -3.03
N TYR A 367 1.36 -4.71 -3.27
CA TYR A 367 0.86 -5.86 -2.54
C TYR A 367 1.52 -7.15 -3.04
N MET A 368 2.25 -7.83 -2.17
CA MET A 368 3.03 -9.03 -2.51
C MET A 368 2.28 -10.34 -2.23
N GLY A 369 1.09 -10.26 -1.62
CA GLY A 369 0.23 -11.41 -1.36
C GLY A 369 0.15 -11.80 0.11
N VAL A 370 -0.02 -13.10 0.36
CA VAL A 370 -0.37 -13.63 1.68
C VAL A 370 0.69 -14.61 2.19
N GLY A 371 1.00 -14.53 3.49
CA GLY A 371 1.88 -15.47 4.18
C GLY A 371 3.37 -15.17 4.07
N ASP A 372 4.18 -16.13 4.54
CA ASP A 372 5.60 -15.94 4.84
C ASP A 372 6.44 -15.62 3.60
N GLU A 373 6.14 -16.25 2.46
CA GLU A 373 6.85 -15.97 1.21
C GLU A 373 6.56 -14.55 0.72
N ALA A 374 5.31 -14.12 0.76
CA ALA A 374 4.91 -12.76 0.43
C ALA A 374 5.59 -11.74 1.37
N GLY A 375 5.68 -12.05 2.67
CA GLY A 375 6.40 -11.22 3.63
C GLY A 375 7.90 -11.11 3.34
N ARG A 376 8.55 -12.22 2.99
CA ARG A 376 9.96 -12.25 2.60
C ARG A 376 10.23 -11.45 1.33
N MET A 377 9.31 -11.50 0.35
CA MET A 377 9.39 -10.67 -0.84
C MET A 377 9.13 -9.20 -0.53
N ALA A 378 8.06 -8.88 0.20
CA ALA A 378 7.70 -7.52 0.61
C ALA A 378 8.85 -6.79 1.33
N GLY A 379 9.51 -7.48 2.28
CA GLY A 379 10.66 -6.92 3.00
C GLY A 379 11.91 -6.67 2.15
N GLN A 380 11.92 -7.09 0.88
CA GLN A 380 13.03 -6.85 -0.05
C GLN A 380 12.70 -5.82 -1.13
N VAL A 381 11.48 -5.28 -1.13
CA VAL A 381 11.10 -4.19 -2.03
C VAL A 381 11.58 -2.88 -1.42
N TYR A 382 12.62 -2.31 -2.03
CA TYR A 382 13.11 -0.96 -1.76
C TYR A 382 13.83 -0.51 -3.03
N GLU A 383 13.03 -0.08 -4.01
CA GLU A 383 13.50 0.17 -5.37
C GLU A 383 12.84 1.43 -5.91
N GLU A 384 13.62 2.28 -6.56
CA GLU A 384 13.08 3.40 -7.30
C GLU A 384 12.41 2.92 -8.59
N GLY A 385 11.51 3.74 -9.11
CA GLY A 385 10.86 3.52 -10.38
C GLY A 385 9.95 4.68 -10.75
N THR A 386 9.07 4.42 -11.70
CA THR A 386 8.10 5.40 -12.18
C THR A 386 6.69 4.81 -12.14
N LEU A 387 5.76 5.59 -11.59
CA LEU A 387 4.35 5.26 -11.50
C LEU A 387 3.56 6.06 -12.53
N TYR A 388 2.79 5.37 -13.35
CA TYR A 388 1.89 5.97 -14.33
C TYR A 388 0.43 5.64 -14.02
N TYR A 389 -0.46 6.57 -14.35
CA TYR A 389 -1.91 6.41 -14.34
C TYR A 389 -2.44 6.54 -15.77
N LEU A 390 -3.45 5.73 -16.11
CA LEU A 390 -4.01 5.67 -17.44
C LEU A 390 -5.49 6.07 -17.40
N PHE A 391 -5.86 7.01 -18.26
CA PHE A 391 -7.25 7.44 -18.41
C PHE A 391 -7.64 7.48 -19.89
N LEU A 392 -8.89 7.14 -20.19
CA LEU A 392 -9.42 7.14 -21.55
C LEU A 392 -9.30 8.53 -22.16
N LYS A 393 -8.84 8.63 -23.41
CA LYS A 393 -8.78 9.93 -24.11
C LYS A 393 -10.19 10.53 -24.21
N PRO A 394 -10.33 11.87 -24.06
CA PRO A 394 -11.62 12.54 -24.24
C PRO A 394 -12.28 12.20 -25.58
N GLY A 395 -13.59 12.01 -25.58
CA GLY A 395 -14.37 11.72 -26.80
C GLY A 395 -14.42 10.25 -27.22
N LEU A 396 -13.66 9.36 -26.58
CA LEU A 396 -13.78 7.92 -26.80
C LEU A 396 -14.84 7.30 -25.87
N SER A 397 -15.61 6.34 -26.39
CA SER A 397 -16.57 5.53 -25.63
C SER A 397 -15.94 4.21 -25.19
N PRO A 398 -16.28 3.68 -23.98
CA PRO A 398 -15.79 2.38 -23.51
C PRO A 398 -16.10 1.19 -24.43
N THR A 399 -17.06 1.34 -25.35
CA THR A 399 -17.51 0.30 -26.29
C THR A 399 -16.86 0.38 -27.67
N LEU A 400 -15.95 1.33 -27.93
CA LEU A 400 -15.30 1.43 -29.25
C LEU A 400 -14.40 0.22 -29.50
N THR A 401 -14.77 -0.62 -30.46
CA THR A 401 -13.91 -1.66 -31.00
C THR A 401 -12.82 -1.04 -31.87
N LEU A 402 -11.65 -1.67 -31.94
CA LEU A 402 -10.47 -1.17 -32.66
C LEU A 402 -10.76 -0.70 -34.11
N ALA A 403 -11.79 -1.28 -34.74
CA ALA A 403 -12.22 -0.97 -36.10
C ALA A 403 -12.71 0.48 -36.31
N THR A 404 -13.04 1.23 -35.25
CA THR A 404 -13.51 2.62 -35.36
C THR A 404 -12.52 3.67 -34.87
N ALA A 405 -11.46 3.28 -34.15
CA ALA A 405 -10.49 4.22 -33.57
C ALA A 405 -9.34 4.59 -34.52
N ILE A 406 -9.19 3.90 -35.66
CA ILE A 406 -8.15 4.14 -36.68
C ILE A 406 -8.73 4.87 -37.90
N ARG A 407 -9.56 5.89 -37.69
CA ARG A 407 -10.00 6.79 -38.77
C ARG A 407 -9.73 8.25 -38.43
#